data_AF-A0A658XZE1-F1
#
_entry.id   AF-A0A658XZE1-F1
#
_cell.length_a   1.000
_cell.length_b   1.000
_cell.length_c   1.000
_cell.angle_alpha   90.00
_cell.angle_beta   90.00
_cell.angle_gamma   90.00
#
_symmetry.space_group_name_H-M   'P 1'
#
loop_
_entity.id
_entity.type
_entity.pdbx_description
1 polymer ?
#
loop_
_entity_poly.entity_id
_entity_poly.type
_entity_poly.pdbx_seq_one_letter_code
_entity_poly.pdbx_strand_id
1 'polypeptide(L)'
;MKAVDDNASKKKDEPSLYTSWTLSFTAPTSKEAQTVLSGYIDYISALVVKESIENVRNKLEIKTQFEKEKLAQDRIKTKNQLDANIQRLNYSLDIANAAGIKKPVYSNGQAVKDDPDFSISLGADGIERKLEIEKAVTDVAELNGELRNRQYLVEQLTKANVNDVNFTPFKYQLSPSLPVKKDGPGKAIIVILSALIGGMVACGSVLLRYAMASRKQDAMMADHLV
;
A
#
# COMPACT_ATOMS: atom_id res chain seq x y z
N MET A 1 -1.30 -6.57 24.77
CA MET A 1 -2.38 -6.90 23.82
C MET A 1 -2.04 -8.23 23.16
N LYS A 2 -3.03 -9.05 22.81
CA LYS A 2 -2.83 -10.28 22.03
C LYS A 2 -3.74 -10.23 20.80
N ALA A 3 -3.21 -10.68 19.66
CA ALA A 3 -3.94 -10.85 18.42
C ALA A 3 -3.78 -12.32 18.00
N VAL A 4 -4.91 -12.98 17.71
CA VAL A 4 -4.92 -14.39 17.29
C VAL A 4 -5.72 -14.48 16.00
N ASP A 5 -5.14 -15.12 14.98
CA ASP A 5 -5.84 -15.47 13.74
C ASP A 5 -6.75 -16.67 14.02
N ASP A 6 -8.07 -16.46 13.89
CA ASP A 6 -9.06 -17.51 14.18
C ASP A 6 -9.03 -18.63 13.12
N ASN A 7 -8.42 -18.38 11.97
CA ASN A 7 -8.34 -19.33 10.86
C ASN A 7 -7.04 -20.14 10.86
N ALA A 8 -6.04 -19.75 11.64
CA ALA A 8 -4.73 -20.43 11.67
C ALA A 8 -4.79 -21.88 12.17
N SER A 9 -5.86 -22.28 12.86
CA SER A 9 -6.04 -23.62 13.43
C SER A 9 -6.96 -24.54 12.61
N LYS A 10 -7.60 -24.04 11.54
CA LYS A 10 -8.49 -24.84 10.69
C LYS A 10 -7.70 -25.70 9.70
N LYS A 11 -8.14 -26.95 9.49
CA LYS A 11 -7.54 -27.86 8.50
C LYS A 11 -7.74 -27.30 7.08
N LYS A 12 -6.79 -27.55 6.18
CA LYS A 12 -6.79 -27.04 4.78
C LYS A 12 -8.07 -27.33 3.99
N ASP A 13 -8.86 -28.32 4.40
CA ASP A 13 -10.05 -28.78 3.68
C ASP A 13 -11.35 -28.06 4.10
N GLU A 14 -11.31 -27.17 5.10
CA GLU A 14 -12.44 -26.31 5.50
C GLU A 14 -11.98 -24.84 5.65
N PRO A 15 -11.71 -24.14 4.53
CA PRO A 15 -11.34 -22.73 4.58
C PRO A 15 -12.50 -21.90 5.15
N SER A 16 -12.18 -20.99 6.07
CA SER A 16 -13.17 -20.05 6.60
C SER A 16 -13.70 -19.12 5.51
N LEU A 17 -14.99 -18.78 5.57
CA LEU A 17 -15.63 -17.87 4.60
C LEU A 17 -15.03 -16.46 4.61
N TYR A 18 -14.40 -16.06 5.72
CA TYR A 18 -13.77 -14.75 5.88
C TYR A 18 -12.57 -14.82 6.82
N THR A 19 -11.66 -13.86 6.68
CA THR A 19 -10.55 -13.63 7.61
C THR A 19 -11.07 -12.98 8.89
N SER A 20 -10.76 -13.54 10.05
CA SER A 20 -11.08 -12.95 11.35
C SER A 20 -9.94 -13.08 12.33
N TRP A 21 -9.83 -12.08 13.20
CA TRP A 21 -8.80 -11.99 14.22
C TRP A 21 -9.45 -11.64 15.54
N THR A 22 -9.09 -12.38 16.59
CA THR A 22 -9.49 -12.08 17.96
C THR A 22 -8.44 -11.18 18.62
N LEU A 23 -8.85 -9.96 18.96
CA LEU A 23 -8.03 -9.01 19.72
C LEU A 23 -8.43 -9.04 21.20
N SER A 24 -7.44 -9.14 22.09
CA SER A 24 -7.67 -9.15 23.54
C SER A 24 -6.66 -8.32 24.33
N PHE A 25 -7.13 -7.77 25.45
CA PHE A 25 -6.34 -6.99 26.38
C PHE A 25 -6.79 -7.29 27.81
N THR A 26 -5.83 -7.45 28.71
CA THR A 26 -6.06 -7.76 30.12
C THR A 26 -5.64 -6.58 30.98
N ALA A 27 -6.54 -6.14 31.86
CA ALA A 27 -6.30 -5.05 32.81
C ALA A 27 -6.84 -5.43 34.20
N PRO A 28 -6.48 -4.68 35.26
CA PRO A 28 -6.97 -4.91 36.62
C PRO A 28 -8.51 -4.83 36.76
N THR A 29 -9.16 -3.94 36.00
CA THR A 29 -10.62 -3.78 36.02
C THR A 29 -11.25 -4.03 34.65
N SER A 30 -12.51 -4.49 34.65
CA SER A 30 -13.25 -4.77 33.41
C SER A 30 -13.45 -3.53 32.54
N LYS A 31 -13.76 -2.39 33.17
CA LYS A 31 -13.94 -1.10 32.49
C LYS A 31 -12.66 -0.62 31.84
N GLU A 32 -11.54 -0.72 32.55
CA GLU A 32 -10.22 -0.34 32.03
C GLU A 32 -9.81 -1.23 30.86
N ALA A 33 -10.00 -2.54 30.97
CA ALA A 33 -9.69 -3.48 29.88
C ALA A 33 -10.44 -3.13 28.59
N GLN A 34 -11.75 -2.84 28.70
CA GLN A 34 -12.57 -2.46 27.56
C GLN A 34 -12.15 -1.10 26.98
N THR A 35 -11.93 -0.10 27.84
CA THR A 35 -11.62 1.27 27.42
C THR A 35 -10.28 1.32 26.69
N VAL A 36 -9.26 0.65 27.23
CA VAL A 36 -7.93 0.60 26.62
C VAL A 36 -7.96 -0.18 25.31
N LEU A 37 -8.69 -1.30 25.26
CA LEU A 37 -8.82 -2.08 24.02
C LEU A 37 -9.50 -1.26 22.91
N SER A 38 -10.61 -0.59 23.22
CA SER A 38 -11.31 0.27 22.26
C SER A 38 -10.43 1.43 21.80
N GLY A 39 -9.85 2.18 22.74
CA GLY A 39 -9.02 3.34 22.43
C GLY A 39 -7.75 2.96 21.65
N TYR A 40 -7.17 1.79 21.91
CA TYR A 40 -6.04 1.30 21.11
C TYR A 40 -6.45 0.97 19.68
N ILE A 41 -7.61 0.33 19.48
CA ILE A 41 -8.12 0.04 18.13
C ILE A 41 -8.41 1.35 17.39
N ASP A 42 -9.02 2.34 18.04
CA ASP A 42 -9.28 3.65 17.45
C ASP A 42 -7.98 4.38 17.08
N TYR A 43 -6.97 4.34 17.95
CA TYR A 43 -5.65 4.92 17.70
C TYR A 43 -4.96 4.28 16.49
N ILE A 44 -4.92 2.95 16.41
CA ILE A 44 -4.33 2.25 15.28
C ILE A 44 -5.14 2.51 14.00
N SER A 45 -6.47 2.59 14.09
CA SER A 45 -7.31 2.95 12.94
C SER A 45 -6.94 4.32 12.40
N ALA A 46 -6.84 5.32 13.27
CA ALA A 46 -6.47 6.68 12.88
C ALA A 46 -5.07 6.74 12.25
N LEU A 47 -4.11 5.97 12.78
CA LEU A 47 -2.77 5.88 12.22
C LEU A 47 -2.79 5.28 10.80
N VAL A 48 -3.49 4.16 10.62
CA VAL A 48 -3.62 3.48 9.32
C VAL A 48 -4.34 4.37 8.31
N VAL A 49 -5.41 5.08 8.71
CA VAL A 49 -6.11 6.03 7.84
C VAL A 49 -5.16 7.14 7.40
N LYS A 50 -4.45 7.76 8.34
CA LYS A 50 -3.49 8.83 8.04
C LYS A 50 -2.43 8.35 7.04
N GLU A 51 -1.78 7.24 7.34
CA GLU A 51 -0.72 6.67 6.49
C GLU A 51 -1.25 6.26 5.12
N SER A 52 -2.46 5.69 5.05
CA SER A 52 -3.08 5.31 3.78
C SER A 52 -3.36 6.51 2.88
N ILE A 53 -3.93 7.58 3.46
CA ILE A 53 -4.21 8.81 2.71
C ILE A 53 -2.91 9.49 2.27
N GLU A 54 -1.90 9.54 3.14
CA GLU A 54 -0.57 10.06 2.81
C GLU A 54 0.08 9.27 1.66
N ASN A 55 0.00 7.94 1.69
CA ASN A 55 0.47 7.10 0.59
C ASN A 55 -0.24 7.37 -0.74
N VAL A 56 -1.55 7.65 -0.71
CA VAL A 56 -2.30 8.03 -1.93
C VAL A 56 -1.85 9.40 -2.43
N ARG A 57 -1.61 10.38 -1.54
CA ARG A 57 -1.05 11.70 -1.90
C ARG A 57 0.33 11.58 -2.53
N ASN A 58 1.22 10.80 -1.92
CA ASN A 58 2.58 10.57 -2.43
C ASN A 58 2.55 9.92 -3.82
N LYS A 59 1.66 8.93 -4.04
CA LYS A 59 1.48 8.32 -5.36
C LYS A 59 0.95 9.31 -6.40
N LEU A 60 0.01 10.18 -6.01
CA LEU A 60 -0.51 11.24 -6.88
C LEU A 60 0.60 12.23 -7.26
N GLU A 61 1.41 12.66 -6.29
CA GLU A 61 2.54 13.57 -6.51
C GLU A 61 3.57 12.97 -7.47
N ILE A 62 4.03 11.74 -7.21
CA ILE A 62 4.98 11.04 -8.07
C ILE A 62 4.42 10.90 -9.49
N LYS A 63 3.15 10.53 -9.64
CA LYS A 63 2.51 10.39 -10.95
C LYS A 63 2.42 11.73 -11.68
N THR A 64 2.08 12.80 -10.97
CA THR A 64 1.99 14.15 -11.52
C THR A 64 3.35 14.64 -12.01
N GLN A 65 4.39 14.45 -11.21
CA GLN A 65 5.75 14.81 -11.58
C GLN A 65 6.24 14.01 -12.79
N PHE A 66 6.03 12.70 -12.78
CA PHE A 66 6.39 11.83 -13.89
C PHE A 66 5.72 12.27 -15.21
N GLU A 67 4.40 12.48 -15.22
CA GLU A 67 3.70 12.91 -16.43
C GLU A 67 4.12 14.30 -16.91
N LYS A 68 4.43 15.21 -15.98
CA LYS A 68 4.95 16.55 -16.31
C LYS A 68 6.31 16.49 -16.99
N GLU A 69 7.25 15.73 -16.42
CA GLU A 69 8.59 15.53 -16.99
C GLU A 69 8.50 14.80 -18.34
N LYS A 70 7.64 13.80 -18.42
CA LYS A 70 7.42 13.02 -19.63
C LYS A 70 6.83 13.88 -20.75
N LEU A 71 5.88 14.76 -20.44
CA LEU A 71 5.32 15.72 -21.39
C LEU A 71 6.38 16.71 -21.90
N ALA A 72 7.24 17.21 -21.02
CA ALA A 72 8.35 18.10 -21.39
C ALA A 72 9.34 17.38 -22.33
N GLN A 73 9.69 16.13 -22.02
CA GLN A 73 10.53 15.30 -22.88
C GLN A 73 9.88 15.08 -24.25
N ASP A 74 8.60 14.72 -24.29
CA ASP A 74 7.91 14.41 -25.54
C ASP A 74 7.76 15.66 -26.41
N ARG A 75 7.54 16.85 -25.83
CA ARG A 75 7.60 18.14 -26.55
C ARG A 75 8.94 18.35 -27.24
N ILE A 76 10.06 18.11 -26.55
CA ILE A 76 11.40 18.24 -27.14
C ILE A 76 11.59 17.22 -28.27
N LYS A 77 11.16 15.97 -28.09
CA LYS A 77 11.26 14.95 -29.12
C LYS A 77 10.46 15.31 -30.37
N THR A 78 9.22 15.78 -30.21
CA THR A 78 8.39 16.22 -31.33
C THR A 78 8.99 17.43 -32.03
N LYS A 79 9.59 18.37 -31.28
CA LYS A 79 10.31 19.50 -31.86
C LYS A 79 11.52 19.06 -32.67
N ASN A 80 12.35 18.16 -32.15
CA ASN A 80 13.49 17.63 -32.89
C ASN A 80 13.04 16.89 -34.17
N GLN A 81 11.91 16.19 -34.11
CA GLN A 81 11.34 15.53 -35.28
C GLN A 81 10.85 16.56 -36.32
N LEU A 82 10.21 17.65 -35.88
CA LEU A 82 9.81 18.75 -36.74
C LEU A 82 11.04 19.39 -37.41
N ASP A 83 12.10 19.67 -36.64
CA ASP A 83 13.33 20.25 -37.19
C ASP A 83 13.98 19.33 -38.24
N ALA A 84 14.01 18.02 -37.99
CA ALA A 84 14.48 17.03 -38.96
C ALA A 84 13.58 16.96 -40.22
N ASN A 85 12.27 17.04 -40.06
CA ASN A 85 11.31 17.08 -41.15
C ASN A 85 11.51 18.32 -42.01
N ILE A 86 11.72 19.50 -41.41
CA ILE A 86 12.02 20.75 -42.12
C ILE A 86 13.27 20.59 -42.99
N GLN A 87 14.34 19.98 -42.47
CA GLN A 87 15.55 19.74 -43.26
C GLN A 87 15.29 18.79 -44.43
N ARG A 88 14.57 17.69 -44.18
CA ARG A 88 14.16 16.75 -45.23
C ARG A 88 13.30 17.42 -46.30
N LEU A 89 12.43 18.34 -45.89
CA LEU A 89 11.54 19.06 -46.78
C LEU A 89 12.27 20.13 -47.61
N ASN A 90 13.31 20.78 -47.05
CA ASN A 90 14.23 21.63 -47.83
C ASN A 90 14.90 20.80 -48.95
N TYR A 91 15.47 19.63 -48.62
CA TYR A 91 16.08 18.76 -49.64
C TYR A 91 15.07 18.28 -50.68
N SER A 92 13.85 17.94 -50.26
CA SER A 92 12.78 17.55 -51.18
C SER A 92 12.40 18.69 -52.14
N LEU A 93 12.40 19.94 -51.66
CA LEU A 93 12.16 21.13 -52.49
C LEU A 93 13.27 21.33 -53.54
N ASP A 94 14.53 21.19 -53.13
CA ASP A 94 15.68 21.32 -54.03
C ASP A 94 15.64 20.23 -55.13
N ILE A 95 15.34 18.99 -54.76
CA ILE A 95 15.22 17.86 -55.70
C ILE A 95 14.03 18.07 -56.64
N ALA A 96 12.86 18.50 -56.13
CA ALA A 96 11.69 18.77 -56.95
C ALA A 96 11.95 19.87 -58.00
N ASN A 97 12.64 20.94 -57.59
CA ASN A 97 13.08 22.00 -58.49
C ASN A 97 14.06 21.50 -59.55
N ALA A 98 15.05 20.71 -59.16
CA ALA A 98 16.04 20.12 -60.07
C ALA A 98 15.41 19.14 -61.07
N ALA A 99 14.41 18.37 -60.64
CA ALA A 99 13.65 17.44 -61.48
C ALA A 99 12.58 18.13 -62.35
N GLY A 100 12.36 19.44 -62.18
CA GLY A 100 11.35 20.20 -62.91
C GLY A 100 9.90 19.90 -62.50
N ILE A 101 9.68 19.27 -61.34
CA ILE A 101 8.36 18.91 -60.83
C ILE A 101 7.80 20.06 -59.99
N LYS A 102 7.07 20.97 -60.63
CA LYS A 102 6.44 22.12 -59.94
C LYS A 102 5.09 21.81 -59.32
N LYS A 103 4.23 21.10 -60.05
CA LYS A 103 2.87 20.74 -59.65
C LYS A 103 2.81 19.29 -59.15
N PRO A 104 1.77 18.93 -58.37
CA PRO A 104 1.58 17.57 -57.91
C PRO A 104 1.57 16.57 -59.08
N VAL A 105 2.30 15.48 -58.93
CA VAL A 105 2.34 14.40 -59.93
C VAL A 105 1.13 13.51 -59.72
N TYR A 106 0.11 13.70 -60.56
CA TYR A 106 -1.05 12.81 -60.56
C TYR A 106 -0.74 11.57 -61.39
N SER A 107 -0.85 10.42 -60.75
CA SER A 107 -0.84 9.14 -61.42
C SER A 107 -2.15 8.94 -62.18
N ASN A 108 -2.10 8.83 -63.51
CA ASN A 108 -3.21 8.32 -64.32
C ASN A 108 -3.36 6.78 -64.18
N GLY A 109 -3.36 6.25 -62.95
CA GLY A 109 -3.54 4.82 -62.68
C GLY A 109 -2.27 3.93 -62.62
N GLN A 110 -1.07 4.52 -62.64
CA GLN A 110 0.22 3.82 -62.44
C GLN A 110 0.94 4.31 -61.17
N ALA A 111 1.20 3.43 -60.18
CA ALA A 111 1.83 3.83 -58.92
C ALA A 111 3.09 4.70 -59.13
N VAL A 112 3.01 5.98 -58.75
CA VAL A 112 4.16 6.89 -58.78
C VAL A 112 5.11 6.42 -57.68
N LYS A 113 6.28 5.93 -58.09
CA LYS A 113 7.32 5.52 -57.16
C LYS A 113 8.05 6.78 -56.69
N ASP A 114 7.54 7.35 -55.61
CA ASP A 114 8.17 8.49 -54.93
C ASP A 114 9.42 8.03 -54.18
N ASP A 115 10.35 8.96 -53.96
CA ASP A 115 11.53 8.68 -53.15
C ASP A 115 11.12 8.52 -51.67
N PRO A 116 11.55 7.45 -50.99
CA PRO A 116 11.14 7.18 -49.61
C PRO A 116 11.76 8.17 -48.60
N ASP A 117 12.89 8.79 -48.95
CA ASP A 117 13.63 9.70 -48.08
C ASP A 117 13.27 11.17 -48.36
N PHE A 118 13.06 11.54 -49.63
CA PHE A 118 12.78 12.90 -50.10
C PHE A 118 11.62 12.94 -51.09
N SER A 119 10.40 12.83 -50.56
CA SER A 119 9.17 12.85 -51.37
C SER A 119 9.02 14.14 -52.18
N ILE A 120 8.91 13.99 -53.51
CA ILE A 120 8.74 15.11 -54.46
C ILE A 120 7.37 15.12 -55.14
N SER A 121 6.52 14.14 -54.87
CA SER A 121 5.21 13.95 -55.51
C SER A 121 4.23 15.13 -55.35
N LEU A 122 4.35 15.90 -54.26
CA LEU A 122 3.55 17.10 -54.01
C LEU A 122 3.93 18.28 -54.96
N GLY A 123 5.12 18.22 -55.57
CA GLY A 123 5.67 19.28 -56.42
C GLY A 123 6.24 20.45 -55.63
N ALA A 124 7.18 21.18 -56.23
CA ALA A 124 7.90 22.29 -55.59
C ALA A 124 6.96 23.33 -54.98
N ASP A 125 5.89 23.74 -55.68
CA ASP A 125 4.95 24.76 -55.21
C ASP A 125 4.25 24.34 -53.89
N GLY A 126 3.87 23.05 -53.80
CA GLY A 126 3.22 22.52 -52.61
C GLY A 126 4.19 22.24 -51.46
N ILE A 127 5.40 21.77 -51.77
CA ILE A 127 6.47 21.53 -50.78
C ILE A 127 6.92 22.85 -50.17
N GLU A 128 7.09 23.90 -50.96
CA GLU A 128 7.44 25.25 -50.48
C GLU A 128 6.40 25.77 -49.49
N ARG A 129 5.10 25.66 -49.83
CA ARG A 129 4.04 26.10 -48.91
C ARG A 129 4.02 25.27 -47.62
N LYS A 130 4.22 23.96 -47.71
CA LYS A 130 4.31 23.08 -46.54
C LYS A 130 5.51 23.42 -45.66
N LEU A 131 6.66 23.75 -46.26
CA LEU A 131 7.87 24.17 -45.58
C LEU A 131 7.66 25.48 -44.81
N GLU A 132 6.97 26.45 -45.40
CA GLU A 132 6.57 27.68 -44.70
C GLU A 132 5.68 27.38 -43.49
N ILE A 133 4.71 26.46 -43.63
CA ILE A 133 3.82 26.06 -42.53
C ILE A 133 4.64 25.41 -41.41
N GLU A 134 5.49 24.42 -41.72
CA GLU A 134 6.28 23.71 -40.71
C GLU A 134 7.30 24.64 -40.00
N LYS A 135 7.92 25.58 -40.72
CA LYS A 135 8.80 26.61 -40.13
C LYS A 135 8.05 27.62 -39.25
N ALA A 136 6.77 27.85 -39.53
CA ALA A 136 5.92 28.75 -38.74
C ALA A 136 5.35 28.10 -37.47
N VAL A 137 5.48 26.77 -37.30
CA VAL A 137 4.99 26.08 -36.09
C VAL A 137 5.82 26.48 -34.88
N THR A 138 5.24 27.28 -33.98
CA THR A 138 5.87 27.68 -32.72
C THR A 138 5.61 26.70 -31.58
N ASP A 139 4.42 26.08 -31.54
CA ASP A 139 4.06 25.05 -30.55
C ASP A 139 3.68 23.73 -31.24
N VAL A 140 4.48 22.69 -31.00
CA VAL A 140 4.25 21.33 -31.50
C VAL A 140 2.95 20.70 -30.98
N ALA A 141 2.37 21.24 -29.90
CA ALA A 141 1.10 20.77 -29.37
C ALA A 141 -0.11 21.21 -30.21
N GLU A 142 0.01 22.22 -31.08
CA GLU A 142 -1.11 22.66 -31.94
C GLU A 142 -1.53 21.58 -32.93
N LEU A 143 -0.55 20.86 -33.48
CA LEU A 143 -0.75 19.83 -34.50
C LEU A 143 -0.77 18.41 -33.93
N ASN A 144 -0.43 18.23 -32.64
CA ASN A 144 -0.34 16.91 -32.01
C ASN A 144 -1.42 16.73 -30.93
N GLY A 145 -2.47 15.99 -31.26
CA GLY A 145 -3.57 15.69 -30.34
C GLY A 145 -3.14 14.90 -29.10
N GLU A 146 -2.13 14.03 -29.21
CA GLU A 146 -1.61 13.26 -28.07
C GLU A 146 -0.92 14.19 -27.06
N LEU A 147 -0.11 15.15 -27.52
CA LEU A 147 0.50 16.15 -26.64
C LEU A 147 -0.55 16.99 -25.92
N ARG A 148 -1.65 17.37 -26.59
CA ARG A 148 -2.78 18.07 -25.94
C ARG A 148 -3.46 17.20 -24.89
N ASN A 149 -3.69 15.93 -25.18
CA ASN A 149 -4.29 15.00 -24.22
C ASN A 149 -3.40 14.80 -22.98
N ARG A 150 -2.08 14.74 -23.16
CA ARG A 150 -1.12 14.60 -22.05
C ARG A 150 -1.01 15.89 -21.24
N GLN A 151 -1.04 17.05 -21.89
CA GLN A 151 -1.15 18.35 -21.22
C GLN A 151 -2.42 18.41 -20.35
N TYR A 152 -3.57 18.02 -20.90
CA TYR A 152 -4.82 17.94 -20.16
C TYR A 152 -4.73 16.97 -18.97
N LEU A 153 -4.13 15.79 -19.15
CA LEU A 153 -3.91 14.84 -18.06
C LEU A 153 -3.09 15.45 -16.93
N VAL A 154 -1.98 16.13 -17.23
CA VAL A 154 -1.13 16.80 -16.23
C VAL A 154 -1.91 17.89 -15.49
N GLU A 155 -2.73 18.67 -16.19
CA GLU A 155 -3.59 19.69 -15.58
C GLU A 155 -4.62 19.07 -14.63
N GLN A 156 -5.26 17.97 -15.03
CA GLN A 156 -6.22 17.25 -14.20
C GLN A 156 -5.55 16.62 -12.97
N LEU A 157 -4.34 16.06 -13.13
CA LEU A 157 -3.55 15.53 -12.04
C LEU A 157 -3.12 16.62 -11.05
N THR A 158 -2.72 17.78 -11.54
CA THR A 158 -2.32 18.93 -10.72
C THR A 158 -3.51 19.53 -9.96
N LYS A 159 -4.71 19.51 -10.55
CA LYS A 159 -5.95 19.94 -9.90
C LYS A 159 -6.52 18.90 -8.92
N ALA A 160 -6.16 17.63 -9.09
CA ALA A 160 -6.65 16.57 -8.22
C ALA A 160 -6.07 16.75 -6.81
N ASN A 161 -6.95 16.67 -5.81
CA ASN A 161 -6.58 16.68 -4.40
C ASN A 161 -7.17 15.44 -3.73
N VAL A 162 -6.42 14.86 -2.81
CA VAL A 162 -6.86 13.76 -1.96
C VAL A 162 -7.31 14.35 -0.62
N ASN A 163 -8.63 14.47 -0.47
CA ASN A 163 -9.26 14.92 0.77
C ASN A 163 -8.94 13.96 1.93
N ASP A 164 -9.01 14.47 3.15
CA ASP A 164 -9.00 13.63 4.34
C ASP A 164 -10.29 12.82 4.38
N VAL A 165 -10.20 11.53 4.06
CA VAL A 165 -11.31 10.59 4.11
C VAL A 165 -11.17 9.75 5.36
N ASN A 166 -12.20 9.74 6.20
CA ASN A 166 -12.25 8.85 7.33
C ASN A 166 -12.87 7.51 6.92
N PHE A 167 -12.17 6.41 7.20
CA PHE A 167 -12.66 5.06 6.97
C PHE A 167 -12.13 4.13 8.05
N THR A 168 -12.81 3.00 8.28
CA THR A 168 -12.34 2.00 9.24
C THR A 168 -11.63 0.87 8.49
N PRO A 169 -10.35 0.59 8.77
CA PRO A 169 -9.57 -0.42 8.03
C PRO A 169 -9.95 -1.87 8.40
N PHE A 170 -11.01 -2.06 9.18
CA PHE A 170 -11.56 -3.37 9.55
C PHE A 170 -13.07 -3.27 9.74
N LYS A 171 -13.70 -4.43 9.94
CA LYS A 171 -15.11 -4.55 10.32
C LYS A 171 -15.23 -5.36 11.60
N TYR A 172 -15.93 -4.82 12.61
CA TYR A 172 -16.24 -5.58 13.81
C TYR A 172 -17.25 -6.69 13.52
N GLN A 173 -16.89 -7.92 13.86
CA GLN A 173 -17.86 -8.99 14.14
C GLN A 173 -18.31 -8.94 15.61
N LEU A 174 -17.36 -8.62 16.50
CA LEU A 174 -17.60 -8.39 17.91
C LEU A 174 -16.84 -7.13 18.34
N SER A 175 -17.55 -6.13 18.84
CA SER A 175 -16.95 -4.93 19.42
C SER A 175 -16.34 -5.25 20.80
N PRO A 176 -15.37 -4.45 21.29
CA PRO A 176 -14.79 -4.63 22.62
C PRO A 176 -15.88 -4.77 23.70
N SER A 177 -15.99 -5.97 24.28
CA SER A 177 -17.02 -6.30 25.25
C SER A 177 -16.58 -5.99 26.68
N LEU A 178 -17.53 -5.74 27.57
CA LEU A 178 -17.25 -5.57 29.00
C LEU A 178 -17.15 -6.97 29.64
N PRO A 179 -15.96 -7.39 30.13
CA PRO A 179 -15.81 -8.74 30.66
C PRO A 179 -16.55 -8.89 31.99
N VAL A 180 -17.49 -9.84 32.02
CA VAL A 180 -18.25 -10.22 33.22
C VAL A 180 -17.56 -11.29 34.07
N LYS A 181 -16.58 -11.99 33.49
CA LYS A 181 -15.74 -12.98 34.18
C LYS A 181 -14.29 -12.48 34.18
N LYS A 182 -13.61 -12.67 35.31
CA LYS A 182 -12.19 -12.37 35.44
C LYS A 182 -11.37 -13.39 34.67
N ASP A 183 -10.45 -12.93 33.84
CA ASP A 183 -9.39 -13.76 33.27
C ASP A 183 -8.37 -14.11 34.36
N GLY A 184 -8.12 -15.41 34.54
CA GLY A 184 -7.17 -15.94 35.53
C GLY A 184 -7.75 -17.08 36.39
N PRO A 185 -6.96 -17.65 37.32
CA PRO A 185 -7.43 -18.73 38.18
C PRO A 185 -8.62 -18.26 39.01
N GLY A 186 -9.72 -19.00 38.94
CA GLY A 186 -10.93 -18.69 39.70
C GLY A 186 -10.64 -18.66 41.19
N LYS A 187 -11.36 -17.81 41.95
CA LYS A 187 -11.20 -17.72 43.41
C LYS A 187 -11.29 -19.08 44.09
N ALA A 188 -12.16 -19.96 43.60
CA ALA A 188 -12.29 -21.33 44.08
C ALA A 188 -11.01 -22.15 43.93
N ILE A 189 -10.34 -22.08 42.77
CA ILE A 189 -9.08 -22.79 42.51
C ILE A 189 -7.99 -22.30 43.47
N ILE A 190 -7.90 -20.99 43.68
CA ILE A 190 -6.94 -20.38 44.61
C ILE A 190 -7.21 -20.89 46.04
N VAL A 191 -8.47 -20.88 46.47
CA VAL A 191 -8.86 -21.36 47.81
C VAL A 191 -8.54 -22.84 47.99
N ILE A 192 -8.90 -23.70 47.03
CA ILE A 192 -8.63 -25.14 47.09
C ILE A 192 -7.12 -25.42 47.15
N LEU A 193 -6.32 -24.77 46.31
CA LEU A 193 -4.86 -24.90 46.34
C LEU A 193 -4.27 -24.43 47.67
N SER A 194 -4.74 -23.29 48.19
CA SER A 194 -4.28 -22.78 49.48
C SER A 194 -4.62 -23.72 50.65
N ALA A 195 -5.81 -24.34 50.63
CA ALA A 195 -6.26 -25.29 51.64
C ALA A 195 -5.45 -26.60 51.59
N LEU A 196 -5.17 -27.11 50.39
CA LEU A 196 -4.32 -28.29 50.19
C LEU A 196 -2.91 -28.06 50.74
N ILE A 197 -2.29 -26.94 50.39
CA ILE A 197 -0.94 -26.59 50.87
C ILE A 197 -0.95 -26.41 52.39
N GLY A 198 -1.93 -25.68 52.94
CA GLY A 198 -2.07 -25.49 54.38
C GLY A 198 -2.26 -26.82 55.13
N GLY A 199 -3.06 -27.74 54.58
CA GLY A 199 -3.28 -29.08 55.13
C GLY A 199 -1.99 -29.90 55.17
N MET A 200 -1.23 -29.93 54.07
CA MET A 200 0.05 -30.64 54.02
C MET A 200 1.05 -30.11 55.06
N VAL A 201 1.15 -28.79 55.20
CA VAL A 201 2.03 -28.16 56.20
C VAL A 201 1.59 -28.48 57.63
N ALA A 202 0.28 -28.47 57.91
CA ALA A 202 -0.26 -28.83 59.22
C ALA A 202 0.07 -30.29 59.57
N CYS A 203 -0.22 -31.23 58.66
CA CYS A 203 0.11 -32.65 58.85
C CYS A 203 1.60 -32.86 59.08
N GLY A 204 2.46 -32.22 58.27
CA GLY A 204 3.91 -32.28 58.43
C GLY A 204 4.39 -31.77 59.79
N SER A 205 3.81 -30.66 60.28
CA SER A 205 4.17 -30.08 61.58
C SER A 205 3.82 -30.99 62.75
N VAL A 206 2.67 -31.67 62.70
CA VAL A 206 2.24 -32.62 63.74
C VAL A 206 3.14 -33.86 63.73
N LEU A 207 3.43 -34.42 62.55
CA LEU A 207 4.32 -35.56 62.43
C LEU A 207 5.74 -35.25 62.93
N LEU A 208 6.28 -34.07 62.61
CA LEU A 208 7.58 -33.64 63.13
C LEU A 208 7.57 -33.48 64.65
N ARG A 209 6.52 -32.87 65.23
CA ARG A 209 6.37 -32.74 66.68
C ARG A 209 6.29 -34.11 67.35
N TYR A 210 5.50 -35.02 66.79
CA TYR A 210 5.38 -36.38 67.31
C TYR A 210 6.70 -37.15 67.23
N ALA A 211 7.40 -37.07 66.08
CA ALA A 211 8.70 -37.72 65.91
C ALA A 211 9.76 -37.17 66.89
N MET A 212 9.78 -35.85 67.13
CA MET A 212 10.69 -35.26 68.13
C MET A 212 10.32 -35.66 69.57
N ALA A 213 9.03 -35.71 69.90
CA ALA A 213 8.57 -36.15 71.21
C ALA A 213 8.91 -37.62 71.47
N SER A 214 8.69 -38.49 70.48
CA SER A 214 9.07 -39.91 70.54
C SER A 214 10.57 -40.08 70.75
N ARG A 215 11.40 -39.36 69.98
CA ARG A 215 12.87 -39.40 70.17
C ARG A 215 13.31 -38.93 71.55
N LYS A 216 12.63 -37.95 72.13
CA LYS A 216 12.90 -37.47 73.49
C LYS A 216 12.53 -38.51 74.54
N GLN A 217 11.46 -39.28 74.34
CA GLN A 217 11.08 -40.41 75.21
C GLN A 217 12.05 -41.58 75.08
N ASP A 218 12.48 -41.93 73.86
CA ASP A 218 13.47 -42.99 73.62
C ASP A 218 14.83 -42.66 74.28
N ALA A 219 15.27 -41.40 74.19
CA ALA A 219 16.47 -40.93 74.87
C ALA A 219 16.34 -40.99 76.40
N MET A 220 15.16 -40.72 76.95
CA MET A 220 14.89 -40.76 78.39
C MET A 220 14.76 -42.20 78.94
N MET A 221 14.30 -43.16 78.12
CA MET A 221 14.30 -44.58 78.47
C MET A 221 15.68 -45.22 78.40
N ALA A 222 16.54 -44.75 77.49
CA ALA A 222 17.94 -45.19 77.42
C ALA A 222 18.77 -44.73 78.63
N ASP A 223 18.50 -43.54 79.17
CA ASP A 223 19.18 -42.98 80.34
C ASP A 223 18.76 -43.67 81.67
N HIS A 224 17.63 -44.38 81.68
CA HIS A 224 17.12 -45.11 82.85
C HIS A 224 17.56 -46.59 82.87
N LEU A 225 18.30 -47.05 81.85
CA LEU A 225 18.85 -48.40 81.70
C LEU A 225 20.39 -48.47 81.87
N VAL A 226 21.00 -47.40 82.38
CA VAL A 226 22.40 -47.35 82.85
C VAL A 226 22.39 -47.19 84.37
#